data_AF-A0A316NCY9-F1
#
_entry.id   AF-A0A316NCY9-F1
#
_cell.length_a   1.000
_cell.length_b   1.000
_cell.length_c   1.000
_cell.angle_alpha   90.00
_cell.angle_beta   90.00
_cell.angle_gamma   90.00
#
_symmetry.space_group_name_H-M   'P 1'
#
loop_
_entity.id
_entity.type
_entity.pdbx_description
1 polymer ?
#
loop_
_entity_poly.entity_id
_entity_poly.type
_entity_poly.pdbx_seq_one_letter_code
_entity_poly.pdbx_strand_id
1 'polypeptide(L)'
;MEGVLSQAFRIIGLPRRESAKSEAEIRNQQIIEDIADVRMQLKSAHCRFEHALDDEMVESTIYEIESLESRYGYLLKQARARGILCAYQ
;
A
#
# COMPACT_ATOMS: atom_id res chain seq x y z
N MET A 1 40.33 -38.39 -30.07
CA MET A 1 38.86 -38.51 -30.11
C MET A 1 38.38 -37.93 -28.80
N GLU A 2 38.17 -36.60 -28.75
CA GLU A 2 36.85 -36.01 -29.08
C GLU A 2 35.79 -36.79 -28.30
N GLY A 3 35.43 -36.37 -27.10
CA GLY A 3 34.54 -35.23 -26.94
C GLY A 3 33.14 -35.76 -26.65
N VAL A 4 32.36 -34.94 -25.94
CA VAL A 4 30.98 -35.15 -25.49
C VAL A 4 30.80 -36.15 -24.34
N LEU A 5 30.62 -35.61 -23.14
CA LEU A 5 29.40 -35.82 -22.35
C LEU A 5 29.25 -34.61 -21.40
N SER A 6 29.23 -33.41 -22.00
CA SER A 6 28.68 -32.20 -21.39
C SER A 6 27.25 -32.09 -21.88
N GLN A 7 26.30 -32.52 -21.03
CA GLN A 7 24.89 -32.12 -20.97
C GLN A 7 24.04 -33.25 -20.38
N ALA A 8 23.93 -33.26 -19.05
CA ALA A 8 22.67 -33.66 -18.41
C ALA A 8 22.32 -32.52 -17.46
N PHE A 9 21.58 -31.57 -18.04
CA PHE A 9 21.16 -30.31 -17.48
C PHE A 9 20.19 -30.54 -16.31
N ARG A 10 20.44 -29.84 -15.20
CA ARG A 10 19.40 -29.32 -14.29
C ARG A 10 18.38 -30.32 -13.70
N ILE A 11 18.83 -31.37 -13.02
CA ILE A 11 18.02 -32.02 -11.97
C ILE A 11 18.52 -31.56 -10.60
N ILE A 12 18.44 -30.25 -10.35
CA ILE A 12 18.32 -29.71 -8.98
C ILE A 12 17.44 -28.49 -9.14
N GLY A 13 16.16 -28.63 -8.80
CA GLY A 13 15.30 -27.49 -8.59
C GLY A 13 15.95 -26.61 -7.53
N LEU A 14 16.61 -25.54 -7.97
CA LEU A 14 16.98 -24.46 -7.08
C LEU A 14 15.67 -23.96 -6.48
N PRO A 15 15.51 -23.97 -5.14
CA PRO A 15 14.38 -23.27 -4.55
C PRO A 15 14.51 -21.84 -5.03
N ARG A 16 13.47 -21.37 -5.73
CA ARG A 16 13.32 -19.96 -6.10
C ARG A 16 13.57 -19.20 -4.81
N ARG A 17 14.71 -18.53 -4.69
CA ARG A 17 15.01 -17.68 -3.54
C ARG A 17 13.84 -16.70 -3.46
N GLU A 18 12.95 -16.88 -2.48
CA GLU A 18 12.19 -15.76 -1.96
C GLU A 18 13.26 -14.78 -1.47
N SER A 19 13.65 -13.87 -2.35
CA SER A 19 14.51 -12.76 -2.00
C SER A 19 13.77 -12.02 -0.90
N ALA A 20 14.25 -12.12 0.33
CA ALA A 20 13.73 -11.36 1.46
C ALA A 20 13.55 -9.91 0.97
N LYS A 21 12.31 -9.40 0.99
CA LYS A 21 12.01 -8.04 0.56
C LYS A 21 12.95 -7.11 1.32
N SER A 22 13.58 -6.19 0.60
CA SER A 22 14.40 -5.16 1.24
C SER A 22 13.53 -4.37 2.21
N GLU A 23 14.12 -3.82 3.27
CA GLU A 23 13.37 -2.98 4.21
C GLU A 23 12.69 -1.80 3.50
N ALA A 24 13.30 -1.29 2.42
CA ALA A 24 12.73 -0.23 1.61
C ALA A 24 11.44 -0.67 0.90
N GLU A 25 11.42 -1.89 0.33
CA GLU A 25 10.23 -2.45 -0.30
C GLU A 25 9.13 -2.74 0.72
N ILE A 26 9.48 -3.24 1.91
CA ILE A 26 8.52 -3.45 3.01
C ILE A 26 7.88 -2.12 3.39
N ARG A 27 8.69 -1.07 3.60
CA ARG A 27 8.19 0.27 3.93
C ARG A 27 7.35 0.89 2.81
N ASN A 28 7.65 0.60 1.55
CA ASN A 28 6.85 1.07 0.43
C ASN A 28 5.49 0.35 0.38
N GLN A 29 5.49 -0.96 0.62
CA GLN A 29 4.28 -1.76 0.70
C GLN A 29 3.37 -1.28 1.84
N GLN A 30 3.95 -1.02 3.02
CA GLN A 30 3.22 -0.45 4.17
C GLN A 30 2.54 0.88 3.83
N ILE A 31 3.22 1.79 3.13
CA ILE A 31 2.61 3.05 2.70
C ILE A 31 1.42 2.81 1.77
N ILE A 32 1.51 1.86 0.84
CA ILE A 32 0.41 1.54 -0.09
C ILE A 32 -0.78 0.97 0.68
N GLU A 33 -0.52 0.08 1.64
CA GLU A 33 -1.54 -0.52 2.52
C GLU A 33 -2.20 0.57 3.38
N ASP A 34 -1.42 1.42 4.03
CA ASP A 34 -1.93 2.55 4.83
C ASP A 34 -2.81 3.50 3.99
N ILE A 35 -2.41 3.77 2.74
CA ILE A 35 -3.19 4.59 1.80
C ILE A 35 -4.54 3.92 1.49
N ALA A 36 -4.55 2.61 1.24
CA ALA A 36 -5.77 1.86 0.97
C ALA A 36 -6.70 1.85 2.19
N ASP A 37 -6.15 1.63 3.38
CA ASP A 37 -6.88 1.60 4.64
C ASP A 37 -7.52 2.95 4.95
N VAL A 38 -6.76 4.05 4.82
CA VAL A 38 -7.31 5.40 5.04
C VAL A 38 -8.40 5.73 4.03
N ARG A 39 -8.28 5.28 2.77
CA ARG A 39 -9.38 5.44 1.78
C ARG A 39 -10.64 4.69 2.17
N MET A 40 -10.50 3.48 2.71
CA MET A 40 -11.65 2.71 3.20
C MET A 40 -12.30 3.40 4.41
N GLN A 41 -11.49 3.92 5.34
CA GLN A 41 -11.95 4.68 6.49
C GLN A 41 -12.69 5.95 6.07
N LEU A 42 -12.15 6.72 5.11
CA LEU A 42 -12.82 7.90 4.54
C LEU A 42 -14.19 7.54 3.96
N LYS A 43 -14.27 6.47 3.16
CA LYS A 43 -15.55 6.01 2.60
C LYS A 43 -16.56 5.66 3.70
N SER A 44 -16.09 5.03 4.77
CA SER A 44 -16.91 4.68 5.93
C SER A 44 -17.36 5.91 6.72
N ALA A 45 -16.48 6.90 6.91
CA ALA A 45 -16.79 8.15 7.60
C ALA A 45 -17.79 9.00 6.81
N HIS A 46 -17.64 9.08 5.48
CA HIS A 46 -18.65 9.72 4.63
C HIS A 46 -20.01 9.03 4.72
N CYS A 47 -20.05 7.70 4.73
CA CYS A 47 -21.30 6.97 4.96
C CYS A 47 -21.90 7.28 6.34
N ARG A 48 -21.09 7.36 7.40
CA ARG A 48 -21.57 7.80 8.73
C ARG A 48 -22.15 9.20 8.69
N PHE A 49 -21.48 10.13 8.01
CA PHE A 49 -21.93 11.52 7.88
C PHE A 49 -23.30 11.59 7.20
N GLU A 50 -23.51 10.83 6.13
CA GLU A 50 -24.80 10.74 5.43
C GLU A 50 -25.94 10.18 6.30
N HIS A 51 -25.61 9.37 7.31
CA HIS A 51 -26.59 8.69 8.18
C HIS A 51 -26.60 9.22 9.62
N ALA A 52 -25.89 10.32 9.90
CA ALA A 52 -25.87 10.92 11.23
C ALA A 52 -27.26 11.48 11.57
N LEU A 53 -27.72 11.24 12.81
CA LEU A 53 -29.08 11.57 13.25
C LEU A 53 -29.14 12.84 14.10
N ASP A 54 -28.02 13.25 14.67
CA ASP A 54 -27.91 14.40 15.56
C ASP A 54 -26.66 15.23 15.24
N ASP A 55 -26.69 16.49 15.69
CA ASP A 55 -25.66 17.49 15.39
C ASP A 55 -24.30 17.09 15.99
N GLU A 56 -24.28 16.41 17.13
CA GLU A 56 -23.06 15.96 17.81
C GLU A 56 -22.36 14.85 16.99
N MET A 57 -23.12 13.91 16.44
CA MET A 57 -22.62 12.88 15.52
C MET A 57 -22.13 13.49 14.21
N VAL A 58 -22.83 14.48 13.67
CA VAL A 58 -22.40 15.21 12.47
C VAL A 58 -21.05 15.89 12.74
N GLU A 59 -20.94 16.65 13.83
CA GLU A 59 -19.71 17.36 14.20
C GLU A 59 -18.53 16.39 14.43
N SER A 60 -18.75 15.33 15.20
CA SER A 60 -17.75 14.27 15.42
C SER A 60 -17.27 13.65 14.11
N THR A 61 -18.19 13.37 13.17
CA THR A 61 -17.86 12.77 11.88
C THR A 61 -17.12 13.76 10.97
N ILE A 62 -17.41 15.06 11.05
CA ILE A 62 -16.66 16.10 10.32
C ILE A 62 -15.19 16.08 10.76
N TYR A 63 -14.91 16.12 12.07
CA TYR A 63 -13.54 16.06 12.57
C TYR A 63 -12.84 14.75 12.20
N GLU A 64 -13.58 13.62 12.20
CA GLU A 64 -13.05 12.35 11.73
C GLU A 64 -12.60 12.45 10.25
N ILE A 65 -13.46 12.94 9.37
CA ILE A 65 -13.17 13.11 7.93
C ILE A 65 -11.94 14.00 7.74
N GLU A 66 -11.90 15.18 8.37
CA GLU A 66 -10.77 16.12 8.25
C GLU A 66 -9.45 15.48 8.71
N SER A 67 -9.48 14.72 9.81
CA SER A 67 -8.31 14.02 10.31
C SER A 67 -7.79 12.95 9.33
N LEU A 68 -8.72 12.21 8.71
CA LEU A 68 -8.41 11.17 7.74
C LEU A 68 -7.91 11.76 6.42
N GLU A 69 -8.49 12.87 5.95
CA GLU A 69 -8.02 13.59 4.75
C GLU A 69 -6.62 14.14 4.95
N SER A 70 -6.32 14.71 6.12
CA SER A 70 -4.98 15.17 6.47
C SER A 70 -3.97 14.02 6.47
N ARG A 71 -4.32 12.88 7.09
CA ARG A 71 -3.51 11.66 7.10
C ARG A 71 -3.30 11.12 5.67
N TYR A 72 -4.35 11.09 4.86
CA TYR A 72 -4.30 10.65 3.47
C TYR A 72 -3.33 11.51 2.66
N GLY A 73 -3.45 12.84 2.77
CA GLY A 73 -2.57 13.80 2.11
C GLY A 73 -1.10 13.63 2.52
N TYR A 74 -0.84 13.38 3.80
CA TYR A 74 0.51 13.06 4.30
C TYR A 74 1.09 11.78 3.68
N LEU A 75 0.31 10.69 3.66
CA LEU A 75 0.74 9.42 3.06
C LEU A 75 1.01 9.55 1.55
N LEU A 76 0.18 10.30 0.83
CA LEU A 76 0.41 10.59 -0.59
C LEU A 76 1.70 11.37 -0.83
N LYS A 77 2.01 12.36 0.01
CA LYS A 77 3.29 13.10 -0.05
C LYS A 77 4.47 12.17 0.17
N GLN A 78 4.39 11.27 1.15
CA GLN A 78 5.44 10.27 1.39
C GLN A 78 5.60 9.30 0.21
N ALA A 79 4.49 8.80 -0.35
CA ALA A 79 4.52 7.90 -1.50
C ALA A 79 5.15 8.55 -2.73
N ARG A 80 4.87 9.83 -2.99
CA ARG A 80 5.51 10.60 -4.06
C ARG A 80 7.00 10.80 -3.82
N ALA A 81 7.39 11.16 -2.60
CA ALA A 81 8.80 11.35 -2.24
C ALA A 81 9.64 10.07 -2.43
N ARG A 82 9.02 8.89 -2.31
CA ARG A 82 9.65 7.58 -2.53
C ARG A 82 9.50 7.04 -3.95
N GLY A 83 8.85 7.78 -4.86
CA GLY A 83 8.62 7.34 -6.24
C GLY A 83 7.61 6.19 -6.40
N ILE A 84 6.78 5.93 -5.37
CA ILE A 84 5.76 4.86 -5.39
C ILE A 84 4.57 5.29 -6.26
N LEU A 85 4.17 6.55 -6.16
CA LEU A 85 3.14 7.16 -7.00
C LEU A 85 3.83 8.10 -7.98
N CYS A 86 4.29 7.56 -9.11
CA CYS A 86 4.58 8.37 -10.29
C CYS A 86 3.26 9.00 -10.76
N ALA A 87 3.29 10.30 -11.05
CA ALA A 87 2.17 11.15 -11.43
C ALA A 87 0.93 10.38 -11.93
N TYR A 88 -0.15 10.45 -11.16
CA TYR A 88 -1.49 10.14 -11.65
C TYR A 88 -1.75 11.12 -12.82
N GLN A 89 -1.53 10.68 -14.06
CA GLN A 89 -1.97 11.36 -15.27
C GLN A 89 -3.45 11.04 -15.51
#